data_AF-A0AAV0WLX3-F1
#
_entry.id   AF-A0AAV0WLX3-F1
#
_cell.length_a   1.000
_cell.length_b   1.000
_cell.length_c   1.000
_cell.angle_alpha   90.00
_cell.angle_beta   90.00
_cell.angle_gamma   90.00
#
_symmetry.space_group_name_H-M   'P 1'
#
loop_
_entity.id
_entity.type
_entity.pdbx_description
1 polymer ?
#
loop_
_entity_poly.entity_id
_entity_poly.type
_entity_poly.pdbx_seq_one_letter_code
_entity_poly.pdbx_strand_id
1 'polypeptide(L)'
;MGRLHDQTTSTGIAKVLQHSEETALRYYRVPDTSEAVRRHELIEVVDHTSLVKNYVDSHFENFFPLVPYSAFPQPEMAKQRIVDGDIVALYPSAVIDLDYVSRLRDRFDATVLEERVQILFDEVRAAGYPRHNVGEHSIIDTARHRKIHFFFSNLNYRKKIVQKIISKIKNV
;
A
#
# COMPACT_ATOMS: atom_id res chain seq x y z
N MET A 1 -26.09 -36.97 -10.76
CA MET A 1 -24.84 -37.68 -11.13
C MET A 1 -24.03 -36.72 -12.00
N GLY A 2 -23.06 -36.01 -11.43
CA GLY A 2 -22.18 -35.10 -12.20
C GLY A 2 -21.35 -35.90 -13.21
N ARG A 3 -21.20 -35.38 -14.43
CA ARG A 3 -20.37 -36.02 -15.48
C ARG A 3 -18.92 -35.98 -15.02
N LEU A 4 -18.38 -37.13 -14.63
CA LEU A 4 -16.97 -37.30 -14.31
C LEU A 4 -16.10 -37.00 -15.54
N HIS A 5 -14.90 -36.45 -15.32
CA HIS A 5 -13.86 -36.45 -16.36
C HIS A 5 -13.67 -37.87 -16.87
N ASP A 6 -13.62 -38.04 -18.19
CA ASP A 6 -13.32 -39.34 -18.79
C ASP A 6 -11.88 -39.79 -18.44
N GLN A 7 -11.59 -41.06 -18.70
CA GLN A 7 -10.28 -41.65 -18.41
C GLN A 7 -9.17 -40.86 -19.12
N THR A 8 -9.39 -40.49 -20.37
CA THR A 8 -8.45 -39.73 -21.22
C THR A 8 -8.05 -38.40 -20.59
N THR A 9 -9.04 -37.63 -20.10
CA THR A 9 -8.78 -36.35 -19.43
C THR A 9 -8.04 -36.56 -18.11
N SER A 10 -8.40 -37.60 -17.35
CA SER A 10 -7.77 -37.89 -16.05
C SER A 10 -6.29 -38.29 -16.22
N THR A 11 -5.97 -39.15 -17.18
CA THR A 11 -4.60 -39.54 -17.53
C THR A 11 -3.80 -38.37 -18.10
N GLY A 12 -4.42 -37.50 -18.91
CA GLY A 12 -3.81 -36.28 -19.44
C GLY A 12 -3.38 -35.31 -18.34
N ILE A 13 -4.28 -35.02 -17.39
CA ILE A 13 -4.00 -34.15 -16.23
C ILE A 13 -2.86 -34.73 -15.39
N ALA A 14 -2.90 -36.03 -15.08
CA ALA A 14 -1.86 -36.72 -14.33
C ALA A 14 -0.48 -36.58 -14.99
N LYS A 15 -0.43 -36.77 -16.31
CA LYS A 15 0.81 -36.67 -17.09
C LYS A 15 1.38 -35.25 -17.14
N VAL A 16 0.53 -34.24 -17.38
CA VAL A 16 0.98 -32.83 -17.45
C VAL A 16 1.48 -32.34 -16.10
N LEU A 17 0.80 -32.72 -15.01
CA LEU A 17 1.17 -32.32 -13.65
C LEU A 17 2.22 -33.23 -13.01
N GLN A 18 2.72 -34.24 -13.73
CA GLN A 18 3.70 -35.22 -13.25
C GLN A 18 3.27 -35.93 -11.95
N HIS A 19 1.98 -36.22 -11.84
CA HIS A 19 1.37 -36.88 -10.70
C HIS A 19 0.75 -38.23 -11.10
N SER A 20 0.44 -39.07 -10.11
CA SER A 20 -0.30 -40.30 -10.36
C SER A 20 -1.74 -40.00 -10.77
N GLU A 21 -2.39 -40.91 -11.50
CA GLU A 21 -3.81 -40.77 -11.84
C GLU A 21 -4.69 -40.69 -10.58
N GLU A 22 -4.34 -41.40 -9.50
CA GLU A 22 -5.04 -41.33 -8.22
C GLU A 22 -4.94 -39.93 -7.59
N THR A 23 -3.75 -39.32 -7.64
CA THR A 23 -3.53 -37.95 -7.19
C THR A 23 -4.31 -36.94 -8.05
N ALA A 24 -4.30 -37.13 -9.38
CA ALA A 24 -5.12 -36.37 -10.33
C ALA A 24 -6.62 -36.44 -9.97
N LEU A 25 -7.10 -37.65 -9.68
CA LEU A 25 -8.47 -37.96 -9.28
C LEU A 25 -8.89 -37.27 -7.97
N ARG A 26 -8.02 -37.27 -6.96
CA ARG A 26 -8.34 -36.72 -5.62
C ARG A 26 -8.24 -35.20 -5.53
N TYR A 27 -7.25 -34.59 -6.17
CA TYR A 27 -6.90 -33.19 -5.92
C TYR A 27 -7.20 -32.25 -7.10
N TYR A 28 -7.21 -32.76 -8.32
CA TYR A 28 -7.29 -31.93 -9.53
C TYR A 28 -8.61 -32.08 -10.30
N ARG A 29 -9.44 -33.06 -9.92
CA ARG A 29 -10.78 -33.19 -10.48
C ARG A 29 -11.66 -32.03 -10.05
N VAL A 30 -12.47 -31.61 -11.00
CA VAL A 30 -13.52 -30.63 -10.76
C VAL A 30 -14.87 -31.36 -10.89
N PRO A 31 -15.78 -31.24 -9.90
CA PRO A 31 -17.01 -32.02 -9.85
C PRO A 31 -17.97 -31.73 -11.01
N ASP A 32 -17.95 -30.50 -11.55
CA ASP A 32 -18.71 -30.09 -12.72
C ASP A 32 -18.11 -28.84 -13.37
N THR A 33 -18.70 -28.43 -14.50
CA THR A 33 -18.28 -27.24 -15.26
C THR A 33 -18.45 -25.95 -14.45
N SER A 34 -19.47 -25.84 -13.59
CA SER A 34 -19.73 -24.64 -12.81
C SER A 34 -18.62 -24.40 -11.78
N GLU A 35 -18.17 -25.45 -11.10
CA GLU A 35 -17.04 -25.36 -10.17
C GLU A 35 -15.73 -25.08 -10.92
N ALA A 36 -15.58 -25.53 -12.17
CA ALA A 36 -14.40 -25.24 -12.99
C ALA A 36 -14.34 -23.75 -13.35
N VAL A 37 -15.47 -23.19 -13.78
CA VAL A 37 -15.63 -21.76 -14.04
C VAL A 37 -15.35 -20.95 -12.77
N ARG A 38 -15.95 -21.33 -11.63
CA ARG A 38 -15.71 -20.65 -10.35
C ARG A 38 -14.23 -20.63 -9.94
N ARG A 39 -13.52 -21.74 -10.10
CA ARG A 39 -12.07 -21.79 -9.80
C ARG A 39 -11.26 -20.95 -10.77
N HIS A 40 -11.63 -20.93 -12.04
CA HIS A 40 -10.98 -20.09 -13.04
C HIS A 40 -11.15 -18.60 -12.73
N GLU A 41 -12.37 -18.16 -12.43
CA GLU A 41 -12.66 -16.77 -12.01
C GLU A 41 -11.84 -16.36 -10.78
N LEU A 42 -11.67 -17.26 -9.80
CA LEU A 42 -10.82 -17.00 -8.64
C LEU A 42 -9.33 -16.86 -9.00
N ILE A 43 -8.83 -17.65 -9.96
CA ILE A 43 -7.46 -17.54 -10.45
C ILE A 43 -7.28 -16.19 -11.17
N GLU A 44 -8.23 -15.82 -12.03
CA GLU A 44 -8.21 -14.52 -12.72
C GLU A 44 -8.17 -13.36 -11.73
N VAL A 45 -8.97 -13.41 -10.66
CA VAL A 45 -8.93 -12.39 -9.58
C VAL A 45 -7.53 -12.29 -8.99
N VAL A 46 -6.86 -13.41 -8.69
CA VAL A 46 -5.52 -13.40 -8.12
C VAL A 46 -4.50 -12.80 -9.09
N ASP A 47 -4.52 -13.25 -10.35
CA ASP A 47 -3.58 -12.80 -11.39
C ASP A 47 -3.76 -11.30 -11.69
N HIS A 48 -5.01 -10.88 -11.91
CA HIS A 48 -5.36 -9.48 -12.16
C HIS A 48 -5.02 -8.58 -10.97
N THR A 49 -5.28 -9.04 -9.74
CA THR A 49 -4.90 -8.31 -8.53
C THR A 49 -3.38 -8.11 -8.46
N SER A 50 -2.61 -9.15 -8.77
CA SER A 50 -1.14 -9.07 -8.80
C SER A 50 -0.65 -8.05 -9.83
N LEU A 51 -1.20 -8.08 -11.05
CA LEU A 51 -0.84 -7.15 -12.13
C LEU A 51 -1.13 -5.69 -11.75
N VAL A 52 -2.32 -5.43 -11.20
CA VAL A 52 -2.69 -4.08 -10.73
C VAL A 52 -1.77 -3.62 -9.60
N LYS A 53 -1.52 -4.47 -8.59
CA LYS A 53 -0.65 -4.12 -7.46
C LYS A 53 0.77 -3.78 -7.94
N ASN A 54 1.36 -4.61 -8.80
CA ASN A 54 2.69 -4.37 -9.37
C ASN A 54 2.76 -3.06 -10.17
N TYR A 55 1.70 -2.76 -10.94
CA TYR A 55 1.62 -1.51 -11.69
C TYR A 55 1.55 -0.30 -10.76
N VAL A 56 0.68 -0.34 -9.75
CA VAL A 56 0.55 0.74 -8.75
C VAL A 56 1.87 0.93 -8.00
N ASP A 57 2.55 -0.14 -7.63
CA ASP A 57 3.84 -0.07 -6.93
C ASP A 57 4.93 0.57 -7.78
N SER A 58 4.96 0.26 -9.08
CA SER A 58 5.92 0.82 -10.04
C SER A 58 5.62 2.28 -10.38
N HIS A 59 4.35 2.67 -10.35
CA HIS A 59 3.87 4.01 -10.70
C HIS A 59 3.31 4.74 -9.47
N PHE A 60 3.86 4.48 -8.30
CA PHE A 60 3.32 4.92 -7.01
C PHE A 60 3.00 6.41 -6.98
N GLU A 61 3.92 7.25 -7.45
CA GLU A 61 3.80 8.71 -7.44
C GLU A 61 2.67 9.25 -8.33
N ASN A 62 2.25 8.49 -9.35
CA ASN A 62 1.12 8.86 -10.20
C ASN A 62 -0.21 8.81 -9.42
N PHE A 63 -0.32 7.88 -8.48
CA PHE A 63 -1.50 7.74 -7.62
C PHE A 63 -1.38 8.57 -6.34
N PHE A 64 -0.16 8.63 -5.79
CA PHE A 64 0.15 9.25 -4.51
C PHE A 64 1.40 10.14 -4.63
N PRO A 65 1.26 11.37 -5.15
CA PRO A 65 2.37 12.31 -5.28
C PRO A 65 3.05 12.54 -3.94
N LEU A 66 4.37 12.36 -3.89
CA LEU A 66 5.19 12.46 -2.68
C LEU A 66 5.41 13.91 -2.25
N VAL A 67 4.34 14.54 -1.77
CA VAL A 67 4.39 15.92 -1.29
C VAL A 67 4.52 15.90 0.24
N PRO A 68 5.61 16.42 0.83
CA PRO A 68 5.86 16.41 2.28
C PRO A 68 4.75 17.07 3.11
N TYR A 69 4.13 18.09 2.52
CA TYR A 69 3.06 18.90 3.08
C TYR A 69 1.69 18.20 3.04
N SER A 70 1.57 17.12 2.28
CA SER A 70 0.32 16.37 2.10
C SER A 70 0.27 15.15 3.00
N ALA A 71 -0.94 14.78 3.41
CA ALA A 71 -1.22 13.50 4.04
C ALA A 71 -1.40 12.43 2.96
N PHE A 72 -1.09 11.17 3.30
CA PHE A 72 -1.66 10.07 2.55
C PHE A 72 -3.20 10.12 2.64
N PRO A 73 -3.95 9.86 1.55
CA PRO A 73 -5.41 9.88 1.58
C PRO A 73 -5.99 8.88 2.60
N GLN A 74 -7.23 9.10 3.04
CA GLN A 74 -7.91 8.12 3.87
C GLN A 74 -7.99 6.76 3.14
N PRO A 75 -7.93 5.61 3.85
CA PRO A 75 -7.81 4.30 3.21
C PRO A 75 -8.83 4.03 2.10
N GLU A 76 -10.11 4.37 2.33
CA GLU A 76 -11.16 4.21 1.31
C GLU A 76 -10.96 5.12 0.10
N MET A 77 -10.50 6.35 0.31
CA MET A 77 -10.19 7.27 -0.80
C MET A 77 -8.96 6.82 -1.59
N ALA A 78 -7.93 6.30 -0.90
CA ALA A 78 -6.74 5.76 -1.54
C ALA A 78 -7.07 4.51 -2.37
N LYS A 79 -7.93 3.63 -1.83
CA LYS A 79 -8.49 2.52 -2.58
C LYS A 79 -9.25 3.01 -3.81
N GLN A 80 -10.15 3.98 -3.64
CA GLN A 80 -10.94 4.52 -4.76
C GLN A 80 -10.05 5.11 -5.86
N ARG A 81 -8.99 5.84 -5.51
CA ARG A 81 -8.02 6.35 -6.51
C ARG A 81 -7.37 5.27 -7.34
N ILE A 82 -7.09 4.11 -6.75
CA ILE A 82 -6.52 2.97 -7.49
C ILE A 82 -7.59 2.36 -8.40
N VAL A 83 -8.81 2.18 -7.88
CA VAL A 83 -9.96 1.62 -8.62
C VAL A 83 -10.36 2.49 -9.81
N ASP A 84 -10.29 3.82 -9.67
CA ASP A 84 -10.59 4.78 -10.73
C ASP A 84 -9.46 4.88 -11.78
N GLY A 85 -8.31 4.23 -11.55
CA GLY A 85 -7.19 4.26 -12.47
C GLY A 85 -7.38 3.35 -13.69
N ASP A 86 -6.84 3.77 -14.83
CA ASP A 86 -6.96 3.06 -16.12
C ASP A 86 -6.52 1.59 -16.05
N ILE A 87 -5.57 1.26 -15.16
CA ILE A 87 -5.09 -0.11 -14.99
C ILE A 87 -6.18 -1.07 -14.50
N VAL A 88 -7.12 -0.60 -13.70
CA VAL A 88 -8.24 -1.44 -13.20
C VAL A 88 -9.28 -1.65 -14.29
N ALA A 89 -9.42 -0.71 -15.23
CA ALA A 89 -10.26 -0.91 -16.42
C ALA A 89 -9.74 -2.04 -17.32
N LEU A 90 -8.42 -2.27 -17.35
CA LEU A 90 -7.81 -3.40 -18.06
C LEU A 90 -7.98 -4.74 -17.31
N TYR A 91 -8.16 -4.69 -15.99
CA TYR A 91 -8.20 -5.85 -15.09
C TYR A 91 -9.38 -5.75 -14.10
N PRO A 92 -10.63 -5.84 -14.58
CA PRO A 92 -11.83 -5.50 -13.79
C PRO A 92 -12.10 -6.44 -12.62
N SER A 93 -11.53 -7.65 -12.61
CA SER A 93 -11.65 -8.59 -11.50
C SER A 93 -10.60 -8.38 -10.39
N ALA A 94 -9.69 -7.42 -10.55
CA ALA A 94 -8.69 -7.11 -9.53
C ALA A 94 -9.34 -6.60 -8.23
N VAL A 95 -8.85 -7.08 -7.10
CA VAL A 95 -9.34 -6.71 -5.77
C VAL A 95 -8.27 -5.95 -4.99
N ILE A 96 -8.58 -4.71 -4.64
CA ILE A 96 -7.76 -3.88 -3.78
C ILE A 96 -8.29 -3.94 -2.35
N ASP A 97 -7.54 -4.61 -1.49
CA ASP A 97 -7.80 -4.72 -0.06
C ASP A 97 -7.16 -3.57 0.73
N LEU A 98 -7.64 -3.36 1.96
CA LEU A 98 -7.15 -2.29 2.84
C LEU A 98 -5.77 -2.58 3.44
N ASP A 99 -5.34 -3.83 3.48
CA ASP A 99 -3.99 -4.20 3.93
C ASP A 99 -2.93 -3.65 2.97
N TYR A 100 -3.14 -3.86 1.67
CA TYR A 100 -2.31 -3.29 0.61
C TYR A 100 -2.28 -1.77 0.69
N VAL A 101 -3.44 -1.12 0.89
CA VAL A 101 -3.50 0.34 1.08
C VAL A 101 -2.73 0.79 2.32
N SER A 102 -2.76 0.03 3.41
CA SER A 102 -1.96 0.32 4.60
C SER A 102 -0.46 0.27 4.28
N ARG A 103 -0.01 -0.73 3.52
CA ARG A 103 1.41 -0.81 3.09
C ARG A 103 1.82 0.37 2.20
N LEU A 104 0.93 0.83 1.31
CA LEU A 104 1.16 2.03 0.50
C LEU A 104 1.29 3.30 1.35
N ARG A 105 0.49 3.43 2.41
CA ARG A 105 0.61 4.52 3.39
C ARG A 105 1.97 4.47 4.09
N ASP A 106 2.37 3.31 4.57
CA ASP A 106 3.63 3.15 5.30
C ASP A 106 4.83 3.49 4.38
N ARG A 107 4.76 3.08 3.10
CA ARG A 107 5.72 3.51 2.07
C ARG A 107 5.71 5.03 1.89
N PHE A 108 4.54 5.65 1.73
CA PHE A 108 4.42 7.10 1.59
C PHE A 108 5.10 7.84 2.73
N ASP A 109 4.73 7.49 3.97
CA ASP A 109 5.22 8.18 5.16
C ASP A 109 6.71 7.97 5.37
N ALA A 110 7.24 6.78 5.06
CA ALA A 110 8.68 6.53 5.09
C ALA A 110 9.44 7.40 4.08
N THR A 111 8.95 7.50 2.84
CA THR A 111 9.63 8.23 1.77
C THR A 111 9.67 9.73 2.03
N VAL A 112 8.59 10.34 2.52
CA VAL A 112 8.55 11.79 2.77
C VAL A 112 9.12 12.21 4.13
N LEU A 113 9.50 11.25 4.99
CA LEU A 113 9.90 11.53 6.37
C LEU A 113 11.14 12.41 6.45
N GLU A 114 12.16 12.10 5.66
CA GLU A 114 13.44 12.84 5.69
C GLU A 114 13.24 14.31 5.29
N GLU A 115 12.52 14.55 4.20
CA GLU A 115 12.20 15.90 3.74
C GLU A 115 11.34 16.65 4.77
N ARG A 116 10.36 15.98 5.39
CA ARG A 116 9.56 16.52 6.50
C ARG A 116 10.43 16.93 7.70
N VAL A 117 11.44 16.13 8.05
CA VAL A 117 12.39 16.42 9.12
C VAL A 117 13.23 17.65 8.76
N GLN A 118 13.73 17.73 7.53
CA GLN A 118 14.53 18.86 7.06
C GLN A 118 13.75 20.17 7.08
N ILE A 119 12.49 20.17 6.60
CA ILE A 119 11.62 21.34 6.67
C ILE A 119 11.45 21.80 8.13
N LEU A 120 11.17 20.87 9.07
CA LEU A 120 11.05 21.21 10.49
C LEU A 120 12.35 21.80 11.06
N PHE A 121 13.51 21.29 10.66
CA PHE A 121 14.80 21.84 11.06
C PHE A 121 14.94 23.31 10.63
N ASP A 122 14.62 23.60 9.37
CA ASP A 122 14.73 24.95 8.82
C ASP A 122 13.76 25.91 9.52
N GLU A 123 12.57 25.43 9.91
CA GLU A 123 11.63 26.21 10.71
C GLU A 123 12.14 26.61 12.09
N VAL A 124 12.70 25.63 12.79
CA VAL A 124 13.21 25.85 14.14
C VAL A 124 14.41 26.80 14.10
N ARG A 125 15.26 26.67 13.07
CA ARG A 125 16.37 27.58 12.82
C ARG A 125 15.89 29.00 12.51
N ALA A 126 14.89 29.16 11.63
CA ALA A 126 14.32 30.45 11.29
C ALA A 126 13.69 31.15 12.51
N ALA A 127 13.22 30.38 13.50
CA ALA A 127 12.72 30.90 14.77
C ALA A 127 13.83 31.27 15.80
N GLY A 128 15.10 31.20 15.42
CA GLY A 128 16.23 31.59 16.26
C GLY A 128 16.82 30.47 17.13
N TYR A 129 16.50 29.20 16.84
CA TYR A 129 17.02 28.03 17.58
C TYR A 129 17.97 27.22 16.69
N PRO A 130 19.28 27.49 16.73
CA PRO A 130 20.27 26.78 15.92
C PRO A 130 20.56 25.35 16.44
N ARG A 131 21.20 24.52 15.60
CA ARG A 131 21.50 23.07 15.85
C ARG A 131 22.10 22.75 17.22
N HIS A 132 22.86 23.66 17.83
CA HIS A 132 23.47 23.45 19.15
C HIS A 132 22.46 23.49 20.31
N ASN A 133 21.27 24.08 20.10
CA ASN A 133 20.22 24.20 21.10
C ASN A 133 19.09 23.17 20.91
N VAL A 134 19.14 22.34 19.85
CA VAL A 134 18.01 21.49 19.46
C VAL A 134 18.50 20.08 19.15
N GLY A 135 18.11 19.11 19.99
CA GLY A 135 18.41 17.70 19.74
C GLY A 135 17.69 17.18 18.51
N GLU A 136 18.44 16.63 17.55
CA GLU A 136 17.94 16.06 16.29
C GLU A 136 16.85 14.99 16.52
N HIS A 137 17.01 14.16 17.55
CA HIS A 137 16.01 13.19 17.97
C HIS A 137 14.64 13.80 18.32
N SER A 138 14.60 15.00 18.90
CA SER A 138 13.33 15.67 19.23
C SER A 138 12.57 16.13 17.99
N ILE A 139 13.29 16.48 16.92
CA ILE A 139 12.70 16.85 15.63
C ILE A 139 12.18 15.60 14.92
N ILE A 140 12.98 14.54 14.86
CA ILE A 140 12.58 13.26 14.27
C ILE A 140 11.37 12.66 14.99
N ASP A 141 11.35 12.67 16.32
CA ASP A 141 10.20 12.19 17.10
C ASP A 141 8.94 13.00 16.83
N THR A 142 9.08 14.33 16.75
CA THR A 142 7.96 15.21 16.40
C THR A 142 7.50 14.95 14.98
N ALA A 143 8.42 14.64 14.07
CA ALA A 143 8.12 14.35 12.69
C ALA A 143 7.38 13.03 12.47
N ARG A 144 7.77 12.00 13.22
CA ARG A 144 7.16 10.67 13.18
C ARG A 144 5.80 10.61 13.87
N HIS A 145 5.67 11.25 15.02
CA HIS A 145 4.46 11.10 15.87
C HIS A 145 3.39 12.14 15.60
N ARG A 146 3.72 13.24 14.92
CA ARG A 146 2.73 14.29 14.62
C ARG A 146 2.46 14.31 13.14
N LYS A 147 1.19 14.52 12.82
CA LYS A 147 0.69 14.75 11.48
C LYS A 147 1.24 16.07 10.92
N ILE A 148 2.56 16.21 10.71
CA ILE A 148 3.23 17.48 10.40
C ILE A 148 2.65 18.13 9.15
N HIS A 149 2.14 17.31 8.21
CA HIS A 149 1.39 17.77 7.05
C HIS A 149 0.21 18.71 7.40
N PHE A 150 -0.52 18.47 8.50
CA PHE A 150 -1.58 19.40 8.98
C PHE A 150 -1.02 20.74 9.46
N PHE A 151 0.23 20.79 9.89
CA PHE A 151 0.85 21.98 10.46
C PHE A 151 1.63 22.79 9.42
N PHE A 152 2.23 22.13 8.44
CA PHE A 152 2.93 22.82 7.36
C PHE A 152 1.99 23.48 6.36
N SER A 153 0.78 22.94 6.19
CA SER A 153 -0.26 23.53 5.32
C SER A 153 -0.86 24.84 5.88
N ASN A 154 -0.52 25.25 7.11
CA ASN A 154 -1.08 26.46 7.72
C ASN A 154 -0.10 27.17 8.68
N LEU A 155 0.21 28.43 8.36
CA LEU A 155 1.15 29.31 9.07
C LEU A 155 0.88 29.44 10.59
N ASN A 156 -0.38 29.41 11.02
CA ASN A 156 -0.72 29.54 12.45
C ASN A 156 -0.33 28.28 13.25
N TYR A 157 -0.36 27.12 12.60
CA TYR A 157 -0.01 25.84 13.20
C TYR A 157 1.50 25.58 13.21
N ARG A 158 2.23 26.11 12.22
CA ARG A 158 3.70 26.15 12.16
C ARG A 158 4.32 26.77 13.42
N LYS A 159 3.85 27.95 13.85
CA LYS A 159 4.30 28.60 15.10
C LYS A 159 4.07 27.75 16.36
N LYS A 160 2.91 27.09 16.46
CA LYS A 160 2.56 26.22 17.60
C LYS A 160 3.48 25.00 17.69
N ILE A 161 3.85 24.39 16.57
CA ILE A 161 4.80 23.26 16.56
C ILE A 161 6.18 23.70 17.02
N VAL A 162 6.68 24.81 16.48
CA VAL A 162 7.99 25.35 16.86
C VAL A 162 8.03 25.61 18.36
N GLN A 163 7.02 26.28 18.93
CA GLN A 163 6.90 26.49 20.38
C GLN A 163 6.89 25.18 21.18
N LYS A 164 6.24 24.13 20.68
CA LYS A 164 6.16 22.84 21.37
C LYS A 164 7.44 21.99 21.26
N ILE A 165 8.23 22.17 20.20
CA ILE A 165 9.58 21.61 20.09
C ILE A 165 10.48 22.33 21.11
N ILE A 166 10.44 23.66 21.14
CA ILE A 166 11.18 24.48 22.12
C ILE A 166 10.83 24.09 23.56
N SER A 167 9.55 23.89 23.88
CA SER A 167 9.13 23.51 25.24
C SER A 167 9.63 22.12 25.65
N LYS A 168 9.75 21.18 24.70
CA LYS A 168 10.33 19.86 24.98
C LYS A 168 11.83 19.96 25.28
N ILE A 169 12.53 20.87 24.61
CA ILE A 169 13.97 21.09 24.80
C ILE A 169 14.26 21.77 26.13
N LYS A 170 13.45 22.76 26.55
CA LYS A 170 13.65 23.50 27.81
C LYS A 170 13.35 22.68 29.08
N ASN A 171 12.66 21.54 28.95
CA ASN A 171 12.25 20.69 30.06
C ASN A 171 13.15 19.44 30.21
N VAL A 172 14.28 19.40 29.49
CA VAL A 172 15.38 18.43 29.62
C VAL A 172 16.59 19.19 30.16
#